data_AF-A0A1F9ERB0-F1
#
_entry.id   AF-A0A1F9ERB0-F1
#
_cell.length_a   1.000
_cell.length_b   1.000
_cell.length_c   1.000
_cell.angle_alpha   90.00
_cell.angle_beta   90.00
_cell.angle_gamma   90.00
#
_symmetry.space_group_name_H-M   'P 1'
#
loop_
_entity.id
_entity.type
_entity.pdbx_description
1 polymer ?
#
loop_
_entity_poly.entity_id
_entity_poly.type
_entity_poly.pdbx_seq_one_letter_code
_entity_poly.pdbx_strand_id
1 'polypeptide(L)' 'MRTTIDIPDELMERALRAGALRSKRAAVLAGLEELVRKSEREALRRMAGQIEIDVDLRRSRAGKR' A
#
# COMPACT_ATOMS: atom_id res chain seq x y z
N MET A 1 12.77 -16.37 -8.77
CA MET A 1 13.86 -15.96 -9.69
C MET A 1 14.97 -15.28 -8.90
N ARG A 2 16.24 -15.55 -9.23
CA ARG A 2 17.39 -14.78 -8.72
C ARG A 2 17.78 -13.77 -9.80
N THR A 3 17.88 -12.51 -9.41
CA THR A 3 18.14 -11.40 -10.33
C THR A 3 19.18 -10.47 -9.72
N THR A 4 20.07 -9.94 -10.55
CA THR A 4 21.01 -8.87 -10.19
C THR A 4 20.50 -7.57 -10.78
N ILE A 5 20.35 -6.54 -9.96
CA ILE A 5 19.78 -5.25 -10.34
C ILE A 5 20.63 -4.17 -9.66
N ASP A 6 21.05 -3.15 -10.43
CA ASP A 6 21.69 -1.96 -9.87
C ASP A 6 20.66 -1.05 -9.22
N ILE A 7 20.87 -0.72 -7.95
CA ILE A 7 19.99 0.13 -7.16
C ILE A 7 20.88 1.17 -6.44
N PRO A 8 20.54 2.47 -6.50
CA PRO A 8 21.26 3.50 -5.75
C PRO A 8 21.30 3.17 -4.25
N ASP A 9 22.48 3.23 -3.63
CA ASP A 9 22.65 2.84 -2.23
C ASP A 9 21.82 3.72 -1.28
N GLU A 10 21.75 5.03 -1.53
CA GLU A 10 20.93 5.95 -0.73
C GLU A 10 19.46 5.54 -0.70
N LEU A 11 18.93 5.06 -1.82
CA LEU A 11 17.54 4.60 -1.92
C LEU A 11 17.35 3.32 -1.10
N MET A 12 18.28 2.37 -1.22
CA MET A 12 18.23 1.11 -0.48
C MET A 12 18.31 1.35 1.03
N GLU A 13 19.22 2.23 1.46
CA GLU A 13 19.34 2.61 2.86
C GLU A 13 18.07 3.26 3.43
N ARG A 14 17.47 4.18 2.67
CA ARG A 14 16.20 4.80 3.06
C ARG A 14 15.10 3.76 3.20
N ALA A 15 15.02 2.81 2.27
CA ALA A 15 14.03 1.74 2.33
C ALA A 15 14.24 0.82 3.55
N LEU A 16 15.50 0.45 3.85
CA LEU A 16 15.83 -0.36 5.03
C LEU A 16 15.46 0.36 6.33
N ARG A 17 15.79 1.66 6.44
CA ARG A 17 15.45 2.48 7.62
C ARG A 17 13.95 2.67 7.76
N ALA A 18 13.25 3.04 6.68
CA ALA A 18 11.81 3.28 6.71
C ALA A 18 11.01 2.04 7.08
N GLY A 19 11.44 0.86 6.63
CA GLY A 19 10.78 -0.41 6.96
C GLY A 19 11.34 -1.14 8.18
N ALA A 20 12.35 -0.60 8.87
CA ALA A 20 13.12 -1.30 9.91
C ALA A 20 13.60 -2.71 9.47
N LEU A 21 14.05 -2.84 8.23
CA LEU A 21 14.38 -4.11 7.58
C LEU A 21 15.87 -4.43 7.70
N ARG A 22 16.19 -5.72 7.87
CA ARG A 22 17.56 -6.19 8.09
C ARG A 22 18.34 -6.59 6.83
N SER A 23 17.70 -6.63 5.66
CA SER A 23 18.37 -7.08 4.43
C SER A 23 17.85 -6.36 3.18
N LYS A 24 18.75 -6.12 2.22
CA LYS A 24 18.41 -5.54 0.90
C LYS A 24 17.31 -6.34 0.21
N ARG A 25 17.33 -7.68 0.33
CA ARG A 25 16.28 -8.56 -0.20
C ARG A 25 14.90 -8.28 0.43
N ALA A 26 14.83 -8.12 1.75
CA ALA A 26 13.57 -7.82 2.43
C ALA A 26 13.00 -6.47 1.99
N ALA A 27 13.85 -5.46 1.82
CA ALA A 27 13.43 -4.15 1.31
C ALA A 27 12.83 -4.23 -0.10
N VAL A 28 13.49 -4.98 -1.01
CA VAL A 28 12.98 -5.20 -2.36
C VAL A 28 11.63 -5.92 -2.34
N LEU A 29 11.50 -6.99 -1.55
CA LEU A 29 10.24 -7.74 -1.45
C LEU A 29 9.10 -6.86 -0.91
N ALA A 30 9.36 -6.11 0.18
CA ALA A 30 8.36 -5.21 0.76
C ALA A 30 7.93 -4.11 -0.22
N GLY A 31 8.87 -3.56 -0.99
CA GLY A 31 8.56 -2.55 -2.02
C GLY A 31 7.71 -3.11 -3.16
N LEU A 32 8.00 -4.33 -3.63
CA LEU A 32 7.20 -5.01 -4.65
C LEU A 32 5.78 -5.32 -4.14
N GLU A 33 5.65 -5.79 -2.91
CA GLU A 33 4.36 -6.07 -2.30
C GLU A 33 3.53 -4.79 -2.12
N GLU A 34 4.16 -3.69 -1.70
CA GLU A 34 3.49 -2.40 -1.59
C GLU A 34 3.03 -1.86 -2.95
N LEU A 35 3.79 -2.10 -4.02
CA LEU A 35 3.39 -1.73 -5.38
C LEU A 35 2.10 -2.46 -5.80
N VAL A 36 1.99 -3.76 -5.51
CA VAL A 36 0.78 -4.55 -5.77
C VAL A 36 -0.39 -4.00 -4.94
N ARG A 37 -0.21 -3.84 -3.62
CA ARG A 37 -1.25 -3.29 -2.75
C ARG A 37 -1.71 -1.90 -3.18
N LYS A 38 -0.79 -1.05 -3.65
CA LYS A 38 -1.12 0.27 -4.18
C LYS A 38 -2.04 0.18 -5.38
N SER A 39 -1.74 -0.71 -6.34
CA SER A 39 -2.57 -0.94 -7.52
C SER A 39 -3.98 -1.42 -7.16
N GLU A 40 -4.09 -2.33 -6.20
CA GLU A 40 -5.39 -2.83 -5.70
C GLU A 40 -6.21 -1.70 -5.06
N ARG A 41 -5.58 -0.88 -4.20
CA ARG A 41 -6.25 0.29 -3.60
C ARG A 41 -6.70 1.29 -4.66
N GLU A 42 -5.91 1.50 -5.72
CA GLU A 42 -6.31 2.36 -6.83
C GLU A 42 -7.49 1.78 -7.61
N ALA A 43 -7.55 0.46 -7.80
CA ALA A 43 -8.70 -0.21 -8.41
C ALA A 43 -9.98 0.00 -7.57
N LEU A 44 -9.90 -0.17 -6.26
CA LEU A 44 -11.02 0.11 -5.36
C LEU A 44 -11.44 1.59 -5.41
N ARG A 45 -10.48 2.52 -5.43
CA ARG A 45 -10.77 3.96 -5.55
C ARG A 45 -11.50 4.30 -6.85
N ARG A 46 -11.20 3.62 -7.97
CA ARG A 46 -11.92 3.82 -9.23
C ARG A 46 -13.39 3.40 -9.18
N MET A 47 -13.76 2.49 -8.28
CA MET A 47 -15.15 2.09 -8.07
C MET A 47 -15.94 3.09 -7.21
N ALA A 48 -15.27 4.04 -6.56
CA ALA A 48 -15.94 5.06 -5.75
C ALA A 48 -16.89 5.90 -6.62
N GLY A 49 -18.17 5.96 -6.22
CA GLY A 49 -19.22 6.66 -6.97
C GLY A 49 -19.84 5.85 -8.12
N GLN A 50 -19.31 4.66 -8.42
CA GLN A 50 -19.91 3.72 -9.39
C GLN A 50 -20.85 2.71 -8.72
N ILE A 51 -20.62 2.44 -7.44
CA ILE A 51 -21.44 1.53 -6.64
C ILE A 51 -22.51 2.33 -5.91
N GLU A 52 -23.77 1.99 -6.13
CA GLU A 52 -24.87 2.49 -5.32
C GLU A 52 -24.82 1.81 -3.95
N ILE A 53 -24.59 2.61 -2.91
CA ILE A 53 -24.52 2.12 -1.53
C ILE A 53 -25.81 2.55 -0.83
N ASP A 54 -26.76 1.61 -0.70
CA ASP A 54 -28.02 1.82 0.01
C ASP A 54 -27.80 1.77 1.53
N VAL A 55 -27.38 2.91 2.11
CA VAL A 55 -27.12 3.07 3.54
C VAL A 55 -27.68 4.40 4.05
N ASP A 56 -28.49 4.32 5.11
CA ASP A 56 -28.93 5.50 5.87
C ASP A 56 -27.79 6.04 6.76
N LEU A 57 -27.09 7.04 6.24
CA LEU A 57 -25.99 7.73 6.92
C LEU A 57 -26.42 8.44 8.20
N ARG A 58 -27.70 8.87 8.33
CA ARG A 58 -28.19 9.55 9.54
C ARG A 58 -28.34 8.56 10.68
N ARG A 59 -28.94 7.41 10.40
CA ARG A 59 -29.06 6.30 11.38
C ARG A 59 -27.69 5.78 11.81
N SER A 60 -26.73 5.64 10.89
CA SER A 60 -25.36 5.20 11.20
C SER A 60 -24.61 6.15 12.15
N ARG A 61 -24.86 7.47 12.05
CA ARG A 61 -24.16 8.50 12.84
C ARG A 61 -24.83 8.87 14.16
N ALA A 62 -26.07 8.42 14.41
CA ALA A 62 -26.87 8.83 15.56
C ALA A 62 -26.35 8.32 16.93
N GLY A 63 -25.44 7.34 16.96
CA GLY A 63 -24.91 6.72 18.19
C GLY A 63 -23.67 7.38 18.81
N LYS A 64 -23.26 8.57 18.37
CA LYS A 64 -22.13 9.31 18.97
C LYS A 64 -22.62 10.56 19.71
N ARG A 65 -23.16 10.36 20.90
CA ARG A 65 -23.33 11.40 21.93
C ARG A 65 -22.95 10.82 23.28
#